data_AF-A0A5B6ZGE2-F1
#
_entry.id   AF-A0A5B6ZGE2-F1
#
_cell.length_a   1.000
_cell.length_b   1.000
_cell.length_c   1.000
_cell.angle_alpha   90.00
_cell.angle_beta   90.00
_cell.angle_gamma   90.00
#
_symmetry.space_group_name_H-M   'P 1'
#
loop_
_entity.id
_entity.type
_entity.pdbx_description
1 polymer ?
#
loop_
_entity_poly.entity_id
_entity_poly.type
_entity_poly.pdbx_seq_one_letter_code
_entity_poly.pdbx_strand_id
1 'polypeptide(L)'
;PKIQKVPHKLRKIESNKECYDPLVVSIGPYHHGNPELEAMKKLKSVWAQEYAKQSQFTIDVLLNKVVEMVSDARNCYLEGSTDGFDDAAFAKMMFLDGCFVLHFIYCIVDEKQKDLKIKSHDTALVRRDLFLLENQVPFQVLEALMSFRFEKNEGEQMIKHFIMRSKDEIVQEERGVDKPLHLLELVRAQFIDFNVVNEEYGCYLTGAWYAHRSAK
;
A
#
# COMPACT_ATOMS: atom_id res chain seq x y z
N PRO A 1 -12.74 9.03 0.37
CA PRO A 1 -13.00 7.61 0.68
C PRO A 1 -12.07 7.12 1.80
N LYS A 2 -12.57 6.55 2.90
CA LYS A 2 -11.68 6.06 3.97
C LYS A 2 -11.05 4.71 3.59
N ILE A 3 -9.88 4.38 4.15
CA ILE A 3 -9.31 3.03 4.17
C ILE A 3 -10.30 2.14 4.93
N GLN A 4 -10.93 1.20 4.22
CA GLN A 4 -12.05 0.42 4.75
C GLN A 4 -11.58 -0.78 5.57
N LYS A 5 -12.45 -1.25 6.48
CA LYS A 5 -12.35 -2.60 7.05
C LYS A 5 -13.30 -3.53 6.32
N VAL A 6 -12.89 -4.78 6.17
CA VAL A 6 -13.72 -5.85 5.63
C VAL A 6 -14.88 -6.05 6.59
N PRO A 7 -16.13 -5.97 6.11
CA PRO A 7 -17.31 -6.21 6.93
C PRO A 7 -17.23 -7.57 7.63
N HIS A 8 -17.58 -7.62 8.91
CA HIS A 8 -17.55 -8.86 9.71
C HIS A 8 -18.31 -10.00 9.02
N LYS A 9 -19.42 -9.72 8.34
CA LYS A 9 -20.20 -10.72 7.61
C LYS A 9 -19.37 -11.46 6.56
N LEU A 10 -18.46 -10.77 5.85
CA LEU A 10 -17.61 -11.38 4.83
C LEU A 10 -16.49 -12.22 5.45
N ARG A 11 -15.93 -11.79 6.59
CA ARG A 11 -14.93 -12.56 7.36
C ARG A 11 -15.47 -13.87 7.93
N LYS A 12 -16.80 -13.97 8.13
CA LYS A 12 -17.48 -15.20 8.61
C LYS A 12 -17.68 -16.26 7.53
N ILE A 13 -17.40 -15.95 6.26
CA ILE A 13 -17.53 -16.90 5.16
C ILE A 13 -16.26 -17.75 5.13
N GLU A 14 -16.38 -19.07 5.36
CA GLU A 14 -15.23 -19.98 5.50
C GLU A 14 -14.29 -19.93 4.28
N SER A 15 -14.85 -19.80 3.06
CA SER A 15 -14.05 -19.70 1.83
C SER A 15 -13.17 -18.46 1.74
N ASN A 16 -13.39 -17.45 2.59
CA ASN A 16 -12.69 -16.16 2.53
C ASN A 16 -11.71 -15.95 3.69
N LYS A 17 -11.53 -16.97 4.54
CA LYS A 17 -10.80 -16.86 5.81
C LYS A 17 -9.36 -16.34 5.65
N GLU A 18 -8.70 -16.69 4.55
CA GLU A 18 -7.30 -16.30 4.28
C GLU A 18 -7.17 -15.12 3.30
N CYS A 19 -8.29 -14.53 2.88
CA CYS A 19 -8.30 -13.51 1.83
C CYS A 19 -8.04 -12.09 2.32
N TYR A 20 -8.18 -11.84 3.62
CA TYR A 20 -8.25 -10.48 4.17
C TYR A 20 -7.07 -10.12 5.06
N ASP A 21 -6.42 -11.10 5.66
CA ASP A 21 -5.34 -10.87 6.61
C ASP A 21 -3.98 -10.96 5.90
N PRO A 22 -3.03 -10.07 6.22
CA PRO A 22 -1.68 -10.10 5.67
C PRO A 22 -0.95 -11.39 6.06
N LEU A 23 -0.15 -11.92 5.14
CA LEU A 23 0.59 -13.18 5.36
C LEU A 23 2.02 -12.94 5.82
N VAL A 24 2.65 -11.85 5.37
CA VAL A 24 4.07 -11.57 5.66
C VAL A 24 4.30 -10.16 6.20
N VAL A 25 3.49 -9.17 5.81
CA VAL A 25 3.68 -7.79 6.26
C VAL A 25 2.36 -7.06 6.52
N SER A 26 2.21 -6.58 7.74
CA SER A 26 1.17 -5.63 8.12
C SER A 26 1.56 -4.21 7.70
N ILE A 27 0.64 -3.39 7.22
CA ILE A 27 0.81 -1.99 6.79
C ILE A 27 -0.37 -1.20 7.31
N GLY A 28 -0.08 -0.20 8.13
CA GLY A 28 -1.08 0.57 8.84
C GLY A 28 -1.59 -0.12 10.11
N PRO A 29 -2.65 0.45 10.72
CA PRO A 29 -3.05 0.14 12.09
C PRO A 29 -3.84 -1.17 12.24
N TYR A 30 -4.57 -1.63 11.22
CA TYR A 30 -5.57 -2.69 11.40
C TYR A 30 -5.00 -4.06 11.75
N HIS A 31 -3.79 -4.37 11.28
CA HIS A 31 -3.07 -5.61 11.56
C HIS A 31 -1.78 -5.36 12.36
N HIS A 32 -1.64 -4.20 12.99
CA HIS A 32 -0.43 -3.86 13.72
C HIS A 32 -0.28 -4.76 14.96
N GLY A 33 0.95 -5.20 15.24
CA GLY A 33 1.27 -6.00 16.41
C GLY A 33 1.00 -7.50 16.29
N ASN A 34 0.63 -8.01 15.11
CA ASN A 34 0.54 -9.46 14.88
C ASN A 34 1.95 -10.12 15.02
N PRO A 35 2.16 -11.03 15.98
CA PRO A 35 3.45 -11.69 16.20
C PRO A 35 3.96 -12.47 14.99
N GLU A 36 3.06 -12.98 14.14
CA GLU A 36 3.42 -13.75 12.94
C GLU A 36 4.12 -12.90 11.87
N LEU A 37 4.01 -11.57 11.95
CA LEU A 37 4.53 -10.62 10.96
C LEU A 37 5.80 -9.87 11.44
N GLU A 38 6.37 -10.29 12.57
CA GLU A 38 7.51 -9.62 13.22
C GLU A 38 8.79 -9.63 12.38
N ALA A 39 8.97 -10.63 11.51
CA ALA A 39 10.13 -10.70 10.61
C ALA A 39 10.21 -9.47 9.69
N MET A 40 9.12 -9.14 9.00
CA MET A 40 9.08 -7.97 8.13
C MET A 40 9.07 -6.66 8.92
N LYS A 41 8.52 -6.63 10.13
CA LYS A 41 8.58 -5.44 11.01
C LYS A 41 10.02 -5.02 11.33
N LYS A 42 10.92 -5.97 11.58
CA LYS A 42 12.36 -5.67 11.73
C LYS A 42 12.96 -5.09 10.44
N LEU A 43 12.58 -5.66 9.30
CA LEU A 43 13.06 -5.19 7.99
C LEU A 43 12.62 -3.77 7.67
N LYS A 44 11.41 -3.35 8.06
CA LYS A 44 10.96 -1.95 7.91
C LYS A 44 11.92 -0.95 8.54
N SER A 45 12.49 -1.26 9.70
CA SER A 45 13.44 -0.37 10.37
C SER A 45 14.75 -0.25 9.58
N VAL A 46 15.22 -1.37 9.01
CA VAL A 46 16.42 -1.40 8.16
C VAL A 46 16.17 -0.62 6.87
N TRP A 47 15.02 -0.80 6.23
CA TRP A 47 14.68 -0.08 5.00
C TRP A 47 14.38 1.40 5.23
N ALA A 48 13.85 1.79 6.38
CA ALA A 48 13.73 3.21 6.74
C ALA A 48 15.11 3.88 6.88
N GLN A 49 16.10 3.19 7.47
CA GLN A 49 17.48 3.68 7.50
C GLN A 49 18.08 3.79 6.11
N GLU A 50 17.83 2.81 5.25
CA GLU A 50 18.32 2.83 3.87
C GLU A 50 17.66 3.95 3.05
N TYR A 51 16.34 4.14 3.22
CA TYR A 51 15.59 5.23 2.63
C TYR A 51 16.17 6.59 3.03
N ALA A 52 16.43 6.79 4.34
CA ALA A 52 17.04 8.01 4.86
C ALA A 52 18.40 8.29 4.19
N LYS A 53 19.29 7.29 4.13
CA LYS A 53 20.59 7.42 3.44
C LYS A 53 20.45 7.85 1.99
N GLN A 54 19.51 7.25 1.26
CA GLN A 54 19.29 7.55 -0.15
C GLN A 54 18.67 8.92 -0.38
N SER A 55 17.82 9.39 0.55
CA SER A 55 17.27 10.75 0.53
C SER A 55 18.26 11.84 0.92
N GLN A 56 19.40 11.47 1.53
CA GLN A 56 20.38 12.39 2.12
C GLN A 56 19.85 13.21 3.32
N PHE A 57 18.71 12.80 3.90
CA PHE A 57 18.15 13.38 5.13
C PHE A 57 18.29 12.42 6.32
N THR A 58 18.22 12.98 7.54
CA THR A 58 18.16 12.16 8.75
C THR A 58 16.78 11.54 8.94
N ILE A 59 16.72 10.44 9.69
CA ILE A 59 15.44 9.81 10.06
C ILE A 59 14.53 10.81 10.79
N ASP A 60 15.10 11.65 11.66
CA ASP A 60 14.31 12.61 12.43
C ASP A 60 13.62 13.65 11.53
N VAL A 61 14.32 14.12 10.48
CA VAL A 61 13.72 15.05 9.50
C VAL A 61 12.56 14.39 8.76
N LEU A 62 12.75 13.16 8.29
CA LEU A 62 11.70 12.43 7.57
C LEU A 62 10.51 12.08 8.48
N LEU A 63 10.77 11.63 9.71
CA LEU A 63 9.76 11.30 10.70
C LEU A 63 8.97 12.54 11.12
N ASN A 64 9.64 13.67 11.35
CA ASN A 64 8.97 14.93 11.69
C ASN A 64 7.99 15.36 10.60
N LYS A 65 8.32 15.10 9.31
CA LYS A 65 7.36 15.38 8.23
C LYS A 65 6.09 14.54 8.35
N VAL A 66 6.21 13.29 8.78
CA VAL A 66 5.06 12.42 9.02
C VAL A 66 4.30 12.84 10.29
N VAL A 67 4.99 13.31 11.33
CA VAL A 67 4.38 13.85 12.55
C VAL A 67 3.46 15.03 12.24
N GLU A 68 3.88 15.96 11.37
CA GLU A 68 3.08 17.12 10.94
C GLU A 68 1.70 16.73 10.36
N MET A 69 1.56 15.53 9.81
CA MET A 69 0.36 15.07 9.11
C MET A 69 -0.38 13.94 9.83
N VAL A 70 -0.07 13.65 11.09
CA VAL A 70 -0.70 12.57 11.87
C VAL A 70 -2.22 12.71 11.90
N SER A 71 -2.73 13.92 12.13
CA SER A 71 -4.17 14.17 12.19
C SER A 71 -4.86 13.82 10.86
N ASP A 72 -4.30 14.30 9.75
CA ASP A 72 -4.84 14.01 8.41
C ASP A 72 -4.72 12.52 8.06
N ALA A 73 -3.62 11.87 8.43
CA ALA A 73 -3.42 10.45 8.22
C ALA A 73 -4.43 9.60 9.01
N ARG A 74 -4.78 9.98 10.24
CA ARG A 74 -5.84 9.31 11.02
C ARG A 74 -7.21 9.46 10.37
N ASN A 75 -7.50 10.62 9.78
CA ASN A 75 -8.77 10.88 9.10
C ASN A 75 -9.01 9.98 7.87
N CYS A 76 -7.93 9.40 7.31
CA CYS A 76 -8.04 8.39 6.26
C CYS A 76 -8.57 7.04 6.76
N TYR A 77 -8.54 6.76 8.06
CA TYR A 77 -9.02 5.50 8.63
C TYR A 77 -10.45 5.61 9.20
N LEU A 78 -11.08 4.46 9.44
CA LEU A 78 -12.36 4.42 10.15
C LEU A 78 -12.19 4.92 11.59
N GLU A 79 -13.20 5.64 12.08
CA GLU A 79 -13.23 6.15 13.45
C GLU A 79 -13.06 5.01 14.47
N GLY A 80 -12.35 5.28 15.57
CA GLY A 80 -12.02 4.26 16.58
C GLY A 80 -10.89 3.32 16.21
N SER A 81 -10.47 3.26 14.95
CA SER A 81 -9.50 2.24 14.50
C SER A 81 -8.04 2.60 14.75
N THR A 82 -7.77 3.81 15.23
CA THR A 82 -6.41 4.29 15.52
C THR A 82 -6.21 4.70 16.98
N ASP A 83 -7.25 4.55 17.81
CA ASP A 83 -7.30 5.04 19.20
C ASP A 83 -6.34 4.30 20.13
N GLY A 84 -5.91 3.09 19.74
CA GLY A 84 -4.90 2.31 20.46
C GLY A 84 -3.46 2.85 20.32
N PHE A 85 -3.25 3.92 19.55
CA PHE A 85 -1.93 4.52 19.32
C PHE A 85 -1.93 5.99 19.72
N ASP A 86 -0.95 6.39 20.51
CA ASP A 86 -0.61 7.81 20.64
C ASP A 86 -0.02 8.35 19.32
N ASP A 87 0.11 9.67 19.21
CA ASP A 87 0.56 10.31 17.97
C ASP A 87 1.99 9.95 17.59
N ALA A 88 2.88 9.72 18.56
CA ALA A 88 4.25 9.34 18.29
C ALA A 88 4.34 7.90 17.74
N ALA A 89 3.60 6.98 18.35
CA ALA A 89 3.50 5.59 17.90
C ALA A 89 2.84 5.50 16.52
N PHE A 90 1.77 6.28 16.28
CA PHE A 90 1.10 6.32 14.99
C PHE A 90 2.00 6.92 13.91
N ALA A 91 2.65 8.06 14.17
CA ALA A 91 3.60 8.67 13.23
C ALA A 91 4.74 7.72 12.86
N LYS A 92 5.32 7.04 13.86
CA LYS A 92 6.38 6.06 13.64
C LYS A 92 5.91 4.89 12.78
N MET A 93 4.70 4.38 13.02
CA MET A 93 4.10 3.34 12.18
C MET A 93 3.94 3.83 10.73
N MET A 94 3.33 5.00 10.51
CA MET A 94 3.16 5.58 9.17
C MET A 94 4.49 5.80 8.46
N PHE A 95 5.51 6.28 9.17
CA PHE A 95 6.86 6.49 8.62
C PHE A 95 7.50 5.16 8.19
N LEU A 96 7.55 4.17 9.08
CA LEU A 96 8.15 2.86 8.79
C LEU A 96 7.42 2.15 7.65
N ASP A 97 6.09 2.22 7.63
CA ASP A 97 5.27 1.57 6.63
C ASP A 97 5.38 2.28 5.27
N GLY A 98 5.39 3.61 5.25
CA GLY A 98 5.59 4.40 4.05
C GLY A 98 6.96 4.17 3.42
N CYS A 99 8.04 4.20 4.21
CA CYS A 99 9.38 3.86 3.74
C CYS A 99 9.46 2.44 3.19
N PHE A 100 8.82 1.47 3.86
CA PHE A 100 8.79 0.09 3.41
C PHE A 100 8.11 -0.07 2.05
N VAL A 101 6.92 0.54 1.90
CA VAL A 101 6.16 0.54 0.64
C VAL A 101 6.98 1.14 -0.49
N LEU A 102 7.56 2.33 -0.29
CA LEU A 102 8.33 3.03 -1.32
C LEU A 102 9.60 2.28 -1.70
N HIS A 103 10.33 1.74 -0.72
CA HIS A 103 11.55 0.98 -0.98
C HIS A 103 11.25 -0.32 -1.73
N PHE A 104 10.20 -1.05 -1.33
CA PHE A 104 9.77 -2.26 -2.02
C PHE A 104 9.42 -1.96 -3.49
N ILE A 105 8.56 -0.97 -3.73
CA ILE A 105 8.13 -0.58 -5.07
C ILE A 105 9.34 -0.18 -5.94
N TYR A 106 10.25 0.64 -5.39
CA TYR A 106 11.47 1.05 -6.08
C TYR A 106 12.32 -0.14 -6.54
N CYS A 107 12.60 -1.08 -5.63
CA CYS A 107 13.43 -2.24 -5.97
C CYS A 107 12.76 -3.20 -6.98
N ILE A 108 11.43 -3.28 -7.01
CA ILE A 108 10.71 -4.07 -8.02
C ILE A 108 10.76 -3.38 -9.39
N VAL A 109 10.52 -2.07 -9.44
CA VAL A 109 10.48 -1.30 -10.69
C VAL A 109 11.85 -1.20 -11.34
N ASP A 110 12.88 -0.93 -10.54
CA ASP A 110 14.27 -0.74 -10.98
C ASP A 110 15.04 -2.07 -11.10
N GLU A 111 14.33 -3.20 -11.03
CA GLU A 111 14.87 -4.56 -11.15
C GLU A 111 15.98 -4.93 -10.13
N LYS A 112 16.04 -4.17 -9.03
CA LYS A 112 16.95 -4.33 -7.89
C LYS A 112 16.40 -5.29 -6.83
N GLN A 113 15.76 -6.38 -7.23
CA GLN A 113 15.12 -7.32 -6.29
C GLN A 113 16.11 -7.93 -5.28
N LYS A 114 17.39 -8.07 -5.67
CA LYS A 114 18.46 -8.56 -4.79
C LYS A 114 18.71 -7.64 -3.59
N ASP A 115 18.40 -6.35 -3.72
CA ASP A 115 18.61 -5.36 -2.66
C ASP A 115 17.57 -5.47 -1.55
N LEU A 116 16.43 -6.11 -1.82
CA LEU A 116 15.39 -6.38 -0.83
C LEU A 116 15.88 -7.33 0.28
N LYS A 117 16.84 -8.22 -0.04
CA LYS A 117 17.36 -9.24 0.90
C LYS A 117 16.25 -10.11 1.53
N ILE A 118 15.16 -10.32 0.81
CA ILE A 118 14.07 -11.26 1.16
C ILE A 118 14.00 -12.39 0.13
N LYS A 119 13.35 -13.50 0.48
CA LYS A 119 13.20 -14.64 -0.43
C LYS A 119 12.20 -14.31 -1.54
N SER A 120 12.34 -14.94 -2.70
CA SER A 120 11.45 -14.69 -3.86
C SER A 120 9.97 -14.95 -3.55
N HIS A 121 9.64 -15.99 -2.76
CA HIS A 121 8.26 -16.22 -2.33
C HIS A 121 7.75 -15.13 -1.40
N ASP A 122 8.59 -14.61 -0.49
CA ASP A 122 8.23 -13.49 0.37
C ASP A 122 7.95 -12.24 -0.44
N THR A 123 8.70 -11.99 -1.53
CA THR A 123 8.44 -10.86 -2.44
C THR A 123 7.03 -10.94 -3.05
N ALA A 124 6.59 -12.13 -3.50
CA ALA A 124 5.25 -12.31 -4.04
C ALA A 124 4.16 -12.08 -2.97
N LEU A 125 4.40 -12.55 -1.75
CA LEU A 125 3.50 -12.36 -0.61
C LEU A 125 3.43 -10.89 -0.16
N VAL A 126 4.55 -10.17 -0.14
CA VAL A 126 4.58 -8.73 0.13
C VAL A 126 3.76 -7.99 -0.93
N ARG A 127 3.94 -8.31 -2.21
CA ARG A 127 3.14 -7.72 -3.29
C ARG A 127 1.65 -7.93 -3.06
N ARG A 128 1.23 -9.14 -2.68
CA ARG A 128 -0.16 -9.45 -2.32
C ARG A 128 -0.64 -8.59 -1.15
N ASP A 129 0.14 -8.53 -0.08
CA ASP A 129 -0.19 -7.80 1.15
C ASP A 129 -0.36 -6.29 0.91
N LEU A 130 0.42 -5.69 -0.01
CA LEU A 130 0.29 -4.28 -0.39
C LEU A 130 -1.06 -3.93 -1.01
N PHE A 131 -1.80 -4.91 -1.53
CA PHE A 131 -3.10 -4.73 -2.17
C PHE A 131 -4.27 -5.28 -1.34
N LEU A 132 -4.07 -5.57 -0.05
CA LEU A 132 -5.18 -5.90 0.85
C LEU A 132 -5.91 -4.64 1.32
N LEU A 133 -7.24 -4.74 1.42
CA LEU A 133 -8.12 -3.63 1.81
C LEU A 133 -7.75 -3.05 3.19
N GLU A 134 -7.43 -3.93 4.14
CA GLU A 134 -7.11 -3.58 5.52
C GLU A 134 -5.61 -3.32 5.77
N ASN A 135 -4.80 -3.28 4.71
CA ASN A 135 -3.34 -3.24 4.81
C ASN A 135 -2.76 -2.06 4.02
N GLN A 136 -3.25 -0.86 4.33
CA GLN A 136 -2.96 0.35 3.55
C GLN A 136 -2.38 1.46 4.42
N VAL A 137 -1.54 2.27 3.80
CA VAL A 137 -1.04 3.56 4.31
C VAL A 137 -1.70 4.70 3.53
N PRO A 138 -2.00 5.85 4.15
CA PRO A 138 -2.53 6.99 3.43
C PRO A 138 -1.54 7.48 2.37
N PHE A 139 -2.02 7.79 1.18
CA PHE A 139 -1.17 8.19 0.06
C PHE A 139 -0.40 9.48 0.35
N GLN A 140 -1.00 10.42 1.08
CA GLN A 140 -0.32 11.65 1.51
C GLN A 140 0.97 11.40 2.33
N VAL A 141 1.03 10.29 3.07
CA VAL A 141 2.28 9.87 3.75
C VAL A 141 3.32 9.45 2.72
N LEU A 142 2.91 8.73 1.68
CA LEU A 142 3.79 8.37 0.57
C LEU A 142 4.25 9.63 -0.18
N GLU A 143 3.35 10.57 -0.49
CA GLU A 143 3.68 11.84 -1.15
C GLU A 143 4.71 12.64 -0.35
N ALA A 144 4.50 12.79 0.95
CA ALA A 144 5.43 13.48 1.84
C ALA A 144 6.81 12.83 1.83
N LEU A 145 6.89 11.51 1.96
CA LEU A 145 8.17 10.80 1.93
C LEU A 145 8.83 10.91 0.55
N MET A 146 8.06 10.70 -0.53
CA MET A 146 8.56 10.79 -1.90
C MET A 146 9.20 12.14 -2.20
N SER A 147 8.66 13.23 -1.64
CA SER A 147 9.19 14.58 -1.82
C SER A 147 10.66 14.77 -1.37
N PHE A 148 11.19 13.87 -0.54
CA PHE A 148 12.58 13.90 -0.08
C PHE A 148 13.55 13.10 -0.96
N ARG A 149 13.05 12.15 -1.77
CA ARG A 149 13.90 11.21 -2.51
C ARG A 149 13.77 11.32 -4.02
N PHE A 150 12.59 11.69 -4.51
CA PHE A 150 12.28 11.66 -5.92
C PHE A 150 12.01 13.06 -6.45
N GLU A 151 12.35 13.28 -7.72
CA GLU A 151 11.94 14.50 -8.40
C GLU A 151 10.42 14.55 -8.59
N LYS A 152 9.90 15.72 -8.94
CA LYS A 152 8.46 15.94 -9.13
C LYS A 152 7.90 14.91 -10.11
N ASN A 153 6.85 14.20 -9.71
CA ASN A 153 6.14 13.13 -10.43
C ASN A 153 6.90 11.79 -10.58
N GLU A 154 8.22 11.73 -10.36
CA GLU A 154 9.00 10.49 -10.53
C GLU A 154 8.51 9.38 -9.58
N GLY A 155 8.30 9.70 -8.30
CA GLY A 155 7.79 8.74 -7.32
C GLY A 155 6.39 8.24 -7.65
N GLU A 156 5.51 9.12 -8.15
CA GLU A 156 4.15 8.73 -8.55
C GLU A 156 4.19 7.83 -9.81
N GLN A 157 5.01 8.17 -10.80
CA GLN A 157 5.23 7.34 -11.99
C GLN A 157 5.79 5.97 -11.62
N MET A 158 6.70 5.89 -10.67
CA MET A 158 7.22 4.63 -10.13
C MET A 158 6.09 3.77 -9.54
N ILE A 159 5.21 4.35 -8.73
CA ILE A 159 4.05 3.63 -8.17
C ILE A 159 3.10 3.19 -9.30
N LYS A 160 2.81 4.05 -10.29
CA LYS A 160 1.98 3.71 -11.45
C LYS A 160 2.57 2.53 -12.23
N HIS A 161 3.87 2.58 -12.54
CA HIS A 161 4.56 1.51 -13.25
C HIS A 161 4.54 0.19 -12.46
N PHE A 162 4.74 0.23 -11.15
CA PHE A 162 4.61 -0.94 -10.30
C PHE A 162 3.22 -1.58 -10.34
N ILE A 163 2.17 -0.75 -10.32
CA ILE A 163 0.78 -1.20 -10.43
C ILE A 163 0.53 -1.80 -11.82
N MET A 164 1.01 -1.15 -12.90
CA MET A 164 0.86 -1.61 -14.28
C MET A 164 1.60 -2.92 -14.55
N ARG A 165 2.77 -3.15 -13.94
CA ARG A 165 3.52 -4.42 -14.06
C ARG A 165 2.77 -5.62 -13.43
N SER A 166 1.65 -5.38 -12.73
CA SER A 166 0.68 -6.43 -12.34
C SER A 166 -0.26 -6.86 -13.48
N LYS A 167 -0.36 -6.10 -14.57
CA LYS A 167 -1.12 -6.46 -15.78
C LYS A 167 -0.13 -7.10 -16.76
N ASP A 168 -0.31 -8.36 -17.08
CA ASP A 168 0.24 -8.88 -18.34
C ASP A 168 -0.35 -8.03 -19.49
N GLU A 169 0.52 -7.31 -20.20
CA GLU A 169 0.34 -6.69 -21.52
C GLU A 169 -1.05 -6.12 -21.92
N ILE A 170 -1.66 -5.23 -21.13
CA ILE A 170 -2.77 -4.41 -21.64
C ILE A 170 -2.47 -2.93 -21.46
N VAL A 171 -2.07 -2.30 -22.57
CA VAL A 171 -1.99 -0.86 -22.76
C VAL A 171 -3.40 -0.28 -22.65
N GLN A 172 -3.70 0.39 -21.54
CA GLN A 172 -4.83 1.31 -21.44
C GLN A 172 -4.28 2.70 -21.15
N GLU A 173 -4.92 3.72 -21.73
CA GLU A 173 -4.62 5.14 -21.47
C GLU A 173 -4.58 5.41 -19.97
N GLU A 174 -3.63 6.24 -19.54
CA GLU A 174 -3.48 6.65 -18.15
C GLU A 174 -4.77 7.32 -17.65
N ARG A 175 -5.52 6.62 -16.82
CA ARG A 175 -6.68 7.16 -16.10
C ARG A 175 -6.24 7.50 -14.69
N GLY A 176 -6.18 8.80 -14.40
CA GLY A 176 -5.70 9.35 -13.13
C GLY A 176 -6.82 9.76 -12.18
N VAL A 177 -6.55 9.67 -10.88
CA VAL A 177 -7.25 10.42 -9.84
C VAL A 177 -6.31 11.52 -9.40
N ASP A 178 -6.81 12.76 -9.36
CA ASP A 178 -6.00 13.97 -9.07
C ASP A 178 -5.35 13.92 -7.67
N LYS A 179 -5.92 13.14 -6.73
CA LYS A 179 -5.35 12.87 -5.41
C LYS A 179 -5.89 11.59 -4.76
N PRO A 180 -5.25 10.42 -4.94
CA PRO A 180 -5.70 9.18 -4.31
C PRO A 180 -5.47 9.23 -2.79
N LEU A 181 -6.30 8.55 -1.99
CA LEU A 181 -6.16 8.49 -0.54
C LEU A 181 -5.30 7.32 -0.08
N HIS A 182 -5.15 6.26 -0.88
CA HIS A 182 -4.27 5.12 -0.63
C HIS A 182 -4.00 4.34 -1.94
N LEU A 183 -3.05 3.39 -1.92
CA LEU A 183 -2.62 2.60 -3.09
C LEU A 183 -3.79 1.92 -3.83
N LEU A 184 -4.71 1.26 -3.12
CA LEU A 184 -5.86 0.61 -3.77
C LEU A 184 -6.83 1.57 -4.48
N GLU A 185 -6.91 2.84 -4.10
CA GLU A 185 -7.70 3.83 -4.85
C GLU A 185 -7.05 4.14 -6.20
N LEU A 186 -5.72 4.25 -6.21
CA LEU A 186 -4.96 4.41 -7.45
C LEU A 186 -5.11 3.18 -8.36
N VAL A 187 -5.10 1.96 -7.80
CA VAL A 187 -5.43 0.75 -8.56
C VAL A 187 -6.86 0.81 -9.11
N ARG A 188 -7.86 1.18 -8.31
CA ARG A 188 -9.25 1.26 -8.81
C ARG A 188 -9.39 2.25 -9.96
N ALA A 189 -8.76 3.43 -9.85
CA ALA A 189 -8.76 4.44 -10.91
C ALA A 189 -8.19 3.95 -12.24
N GLN A 190 -7.15 3.11 -12.19
CA GLN A 190 -6.51 2.55 -13.37
C GLN A 190 -7.22 1.32 -13.96
N PHE A 191 -8.14 0.69 -13.22
CA PHE A 191 -8.74 -0.60 -13.59
C PHE A 191 -10.27 -0.60 -13.70
N ILE A 192 -10.96 0.43 -13.19
CA ILE A 192 -12.41 0.56 -13.25
C ILE A 192 -12.77 1.74 -14.15
N ASP A 193 -13.51 1.46 -15.21
CA ASP A 193 -14.06 2.49 -16.10
C ASP A 193 -15.34 3.08 -15.52
N PHE A 194 -15.25 4.27 -14.95
CA PHE A 194 -16.41 4.98 -14.42
C PHE A 194 -17.32 5.56 -15.52
N ASN A 195 -16.85 5.64 -16.78
CA ASN A 195 -17.68 6.10 -17.91
C ASN A 195 -18.59 4.99 -18.46
N VAL A 196 -18.44 3.75 -18.00
CA VAL A 196 -19.30 2.61 -18.36
C VAL A 196 -20.50 2.48 -17.40
N VAL A 197 -20.63 3.38 -16.42
CA VAL A 197 -21.77 3.40 -15.49
C VAL A 197 -23.01 3.99 -16.20
N ASN A 198 -23.74 3.16 -16.94
CA ASN A 198 -25.12 3.45 -17.31
C ASN A 198 -26.06 2.83 -16.27
N GLU A 199 -27.08 3.59 -15.85
CA GLU A 199 -28.02 3.26 -14.75
C GLU A 199 -28.76 1.92 -14.93
N GLU A 200 -28.73 1.29 -16.10
CA GLU A 200 -29.39 0.00 -16.37
C GLU A 200 -28.53 -1.24 -16.08
N TYR A 201 -27.20 -1.16 -16.06
CA TYR A 201 -26.33 -2.33 -15.90
C TYR A 201 -25.10 -2.00 -15.05
N GLY A 202 -25.05 -2.54 -13.84
CA GLY A 202 -24.00 -2.24 -12.85
C GLY A 202 -22.55 -2.45 -13.31
N CYS A 203 -21.62 -1.99 -12.48
CA CYS A 203 -20.18 -1.88 -12.72
C CYS A 203 -19.55 -3.17 -13.32
N TYR A 204 -19.02 -3.10 -14.55
CA TYR A 204 -18.21 -4.18 -15.13
C TYR A 204 -16.72 -3.91 -14.85
N LEU A 205 -16.05 -4.87 -14.21
CA LEU A 205 -14.59 -4.90 -14.15
C LEU A 205 -14.07 -5.07 -15.59
N THR A 206 -13.34 -4.09 -16.12
CA THR A 206 -12.63 -4.26 -17.39
C THR A 206 -11.36 -5.08 -17.12
N GLY A 207 -11.40 -6.37 -17.42
CA GLY A 207 -10.24 -7.26 -17.34
C GLY A 207 -10.64 -8.72 -17.16
N ALA A 208 -9.92 -9.61 -17.80
CA ALA A 208 -10.10 -11.05 -17.71
C ALA A 208 -9.64 -11.60 -16.33
N TRP A 209 -10.31 -11.21 -15.25
CA TRP A 209 -10.11 -11.81 -13.92
C TRP A 209 -10.90 -13.12 -13.71
N TYR A 210 -11.35 -13.74 -14.80
CA TYR A 210 -12.05 -15.03 -14.77
C TYR A 210 -11.12 -16.26 -14.73
N ALA A 211 -9.79 -16.10 -14.87
CA ALA A 211 -8.89 -17.23 -15.08
C ALA A 211 -8.10 -17.74 -13.85
N HIS A 212 -8.30 -17.20 -12.65
CA HIS A 212 -7.67 -17.73 -11.42
C HIS A 212 -8.67 -18.18 -10.37
N ARG A 213 -9.65 -19.00 -10.79
CA ARG A 213 -10.18 -20.06 -9.93
C ARG A 213 -9.38 -21.33 -10.19
N SER A 214 -8.25 -21.49 -9.51
CA SER A 214 -7.73 -22.84 -9.27
C SER A 214 -8.54 -23.44 -8.12
N ALA A 215 -9.59 -24.18 -8.48
CA ALA A 215 -10.19 -25.22 -7.65
C ALA A 215 -10.96 -26.19 -8.57
N LYS A 216 -10.22 -27.11 -9.17
CA LYS A 216 -10.57 -28.53 -9.16
C LYS A 216 -9.41 -29.27 -8.52
#